data_AF-A0AAE5YHZ4-F1
#
_entry.id   AF-A0AAE5YHZ4-F1
#
_cell.length_a   1.000
_cell.length_b   1.000
_cell.length_c   1.000
_cell.angle_alpha   90.00
_cell.angle_beta   90.00
_cell.angle_gamma   90.00
#
_symmetry.space_group_name_H-M   'P 1'
#
loop_
_entity.id
_entity.type
_entity.pdbx_description
1 polymer ?
#
loop_
_entity_poly.entity_id
_entity_poly.type
_entity_poly.pdbx_seq_one_letter_code
_entity_poly.pdbx_strand_id
1 'polypeptide(L)'
;MKQENFNAILTHFKIILDDIALIDLSLLTKMKRIYAISGKHTQNKTLLVVFSFTKSKILLKNAQNLEKIFFNIKKHSKTTYNESIFFHQALICSKAKNYLNSKEITTYAFM
;
A
#
# COMPACT_ATOMS: atom_id res chain seq x y z
N MET A 1 -11.78 2.54 -9.91
CA MET A 1 -10.45 2.53 -10.56
C MET A 1 -10.20 1.12 -11.05
N LYS A 2 -9.72 0.95 -12.29
CA LYS A 2 -9.57 -0.39 -12.89
C LYS A 2 -8.25 -1.04 -12.46
N GLN A 3 -8.23 -2.37 -12.45
CA GLN A 3 -7.04 -3.17 -12.11
C GLN A 3 -5.83 -2.84 -12.99
N GLU A 4 -6.09 -2.53 -14.27
CA GLU A 4 -5.09 -2.08 -15.26
C GLU A 4 -4.23 -0.90 -14.77
N ASN A 5 -4.82 0.02 -14.00
CA ASN A 5 -4.11 1.18 -13.47
C ASN A 5 -3.10 0.80 -12.38
N PHE A 6 -3.35 -0.25 -11.60
CA PHE A 6 -2.40 -0.73 -10.60
C PHE A 6 -1.21 -1.42 -11.27
N ASN A 7 -1.48 -2.28 -12.26
CA ASN A 7 -0.43 -3.03 -12.95
C ASN A 7 0.57 -2.10 -13.65
N ALA A 8 0.11 -1.01 -14.26
CA ALA A 8 0.99 -0.01 -14.85
C ALA A 8 1.94 0.63 -13.82
N ILE A 9 1.41 1.01 -12.65
CA ILE A 9 2.23 1.57 -11.56
C ILE A 9 3.23 0.51 -11.07
N LEU A 10 2.77 -0.69 -10.72
CA LEU A 10 3.63 -1.77 -10.22
C LEU A 10 4.77 -2.08 -11.20
N THR A 11 4.46 -2.23 -12.48
CA THR A 11 5.45 -2.55 -13.53
C THR A 11 6.47 -1.43 -13.69
N HIS A 12 6.07 -0.17 -13.57
CA HIS A 12 7.00 0.96 -13.60
C HIS A 12 8.07 0.86 -12.49
N PHE A 13 7.69 0.34 -11.32
CA PHE A 13 8.61 0.09 -10.20
C PHE A 13 9.23 -1.31 -10.22
N LYS A 14 9.11 -2.04 -11.35
CA LYS A 14 9.60 -3.42 -11.53
C LYS A 14 9.02 -4.42 -10.53
N ILE A 15 7.81 -4.16 -10.04
CA ILE A 15 7.05 -5.08 -9.20
C ILE A 15 6.06 -5.82 -10.10
N ILE A 16 6.18 -7.14 -10.16
CA ILE A 16 5.26 -8.00 -10.92
C ILE A 16 4.52 -8.88 -9.90
N LEU A 17 3.20 -8.79 -9.90
CA LEU A 17 2.35 -9.57 -9.01
C LEU A 17 1.50 -10.55 -9.81
N ASP A 18 1.57 -11.82 -9.42
CA ASP A 18 0.63 -12.86 -9.83
C ASP A 18 -0.51 -12.99 -8.82
N ASP A 19 -1.62 -13.61 -9.21
CA ASP A 19 -2.79 -13.87 -8.35
C ASP A 19 -3.31 -12.60 -7.63
N ILE A 20 -3.40 -11.47 -8.35
CA ILE A 20 -3.80 -10.19 -7.75
C ILE A 20 -5.22 -10.25 -7.20
N ALA A 21 -5.36 -10.04 -5.90
CA ALA A 21 -6.63 -9.93 -5.20
C ALA A 21 -6.84 -8.50 -4.71
N LEU A 22 -8.02 -7.94 -4.98
CA LEU A 22 -8.44 -6.66 -4.40
C LEU A 22 -8.89 -6.88 -2.96
N ILE A 23 -8.45 -6.01 -2.07
CA ILE A 23 -8.82 -6.05 -0.65
C ILE A 23 -9.83 -4.94 -0.40
N ASP A 24 -11.02 -5.30 0.07
CA ASP A 24 -12.01 -4.31 0.48
C ASP A 24 -11.57 -3.62 1.77
N LEU A 25 -11.47 -2.29 1.69
CA LEU A 25 -11.06 -1.43 2.80
C LEU A 25 -12.25 -0.75 3.49
N SER A 26 -13.48 -0.96 3.01
CA SER A 26 -14.69 -0.27 3.49
C SER A 26 -14.89 -0.38 5.00
N LEU A 27 -14.56 -1.55 5.58
CA LEU A 27 -14.66 -1.83 7.01
C LEU A 27 -13.39 -1.47 7.80
N LEU A 28 -12.26 -1.22 7.12
CA LEU A 28 -10.96 -1.00 7.75
C LEU A 28 -10.60 0.48 7.89
N THR A 29 -11.10 1.34 7.01
CA THR A 29 -10.79 2.76 7.02
C THR A 29 -11.84 3.61 6.31
N LYS A 30 -11.99 4.86 6.76
CA LYS A 30 -12.78 5.90 6.08
C LYS A 30 -11.95 6.75 5.12
N MET A 31 -10.65 6.46 4.96
CA MET A 31 -9.78 7.21 4.08
C MET A 31 -10.20 7.02 2.62
N LYS A 32 -10.52 8.14 1.95
CA LYS A 32 -10.92 8.14 0.54
C LYS A 32 -9.69 7.99 -0.36
N ARG A 33 -9.92 7.46 -1.57
CA ARG A 33 -8.90 7.33 -2.64
C ARG A 33 -7.70 6.46 -2.23
N ILE A 34 -7.95 5.51 -1.33
CA ILE A 34 -7.01 4.46 -0.95
C ILE A 34 -7.53 3.14 -1.47
N TYR A 35 -6.63 2.31 -1.99
CA TYR A 35 -6.92 0.98 -2.49
C TYR A 35 -5.86 0.02 -1.98
N ALA A 36 -6.25 -1.23 -1.70
CA ALA A 36 -5.32 -2.27 -1.32
C ALA A 36 -5.46 -3.47 -2.25
N ILE A 37 -4.32 -4.06 -2.58
CA ILE A 37 -4.24 -5.33 -3.28
C ILE A 37 -3.25 -6.24 -2.55
N SER A 38 -3.41 -7.52 -2.77
CA SER A 38 -2.37 -8.50 -2.50
C SER A 38 -2.07 -9.31 -3.75
N GLY A 39 -0.88 -9.91 -3.79
CA GLY A 39 -0.46 -10.79 -4.85
C GLY A 39 0.86 -11.46 -4.51
N LYS A 40 1.21 -12.50 -5.26
CA LYS A 40 2.51 -13.15 -5.14
C LYS A 40 3.52 -12.45 -6.01
N HIS A 41 4.65 -12.11 -5.43
CA HIS A 41 5.84 -11.67 -6.15
C HIS A 41 6.77 -12.86 -6.39
N THR A 42 7.86 -12.62 -7.13
CA THR A 42 8.90 -13.62 -7.39
C THR A 42 9.31 -14.38 -6.13
N GLN A 43 9.59 -15.67 -6.25
CA GLN A 43 10.00 -16.55 -5.14
C GLN A 43 8.90 -16.78 -4.07
N ASN A 44 7.61 -16.80 -4.47
CA ASN A 44 6.48 -17.09 -3.58
C ASN A 44 6.30 -16.12 -2.40
N LYS A 45 6.91 -14.94 -2.45
CA LYS A 45 6.67 -13.90 -1.45
C LYS A 45 5.31 -13.25 -1.69
N THR A 46 4.47 -13.19 -0.67
CA THR A 46 3.18 -12.50 -0.79
C THR A 46 3.33 -11.05 -0.37
N LEU A 47 2.94 -10.13 -1.26
CA LEU A 47 3.02 -8.68 -1.04
C LEU A 47 1.65 -8.13 -0.66
N LEU A 48 1.65 -7.20 0.28
CA LEU A 48 0.51 -6.32 0.56
C LEU A 48 0.85 -4.93 0.03
N VAL A 49 0.06 -4.44 -0.93
CA VAL A 49 0.30 -3.15 -1.56
C VAL A 49 -0.89 -2.23 -1.33
N VAL A 50 -0.63 -1.05 -0.79
CA VAL A 50 -1.62 0.01 -0.59
C VAL A 50 -1.26 1.19 -1.49
N PHE A 51 -2.23 1.67 -2.25
CA PHE A 51 -2.11 2.85 -3.10
C PHE A 51 -2.91 4.00 -2.52
N SER A 52 -2.32 5.19 -2.51
CA SER A 52 -3.01 6.44 -2.19
C SER A 52 -2.94 7.41 -3.37
N PHE A 53 -4.12 7.78 -3.87
CA PHE A 53 -4.30 8.77 -4.94
C PHE A 53 -4.75 10.12 -4.40
N THR A 54 -4.53 10.38 -3.10
CA THR A 54 -4.73 11.73 -2.59
C THR A 54 -3.70 12.68 -3.18
N LYS A 55 -4.11 13.92 -3.42
CA LYS A 55 -3.21 15.01 -3.84
C LYS A 55 -2.69 15.82 -2.66
N SER A 56 -3.33 15.70 -1.49
CA SER A 56 -2.94 16.42 -0.28
C SER A 56 -1.67 15.83 0.33
N LYS A 57 -0.75 16.68 0.77
CA LYS A 57 0.49 16.27 1.47
C LYS A 57 0.22 15.26 2.58
N ILE A 58 1.02 14.19 2.62
CA ILE A 58 0.95 13.12 3.63
C ILE A 58 1.79 13.53 4.83
N LEU A 59 1.12 13.72 5.96
CA LEU A 59 1.73 14.07 7.25
C LEU A 59 1.81 12.84 8.17
N LEU A 60 2.47 13.00 9.32
CA LEU A 60 2.67 11.90 10.27
C LEU A 60 1.36 11.25 10.72
N LYS A 61 0.30 12.04 10.96
CA LYS A 61 -1.03 11.51 11.31
C LYS A 61 -1.62 10.62 10.20
N ASN A 62 -1.38 10.98 8.94
CA ASN A 62 -1.79 10.14 7.81
C ASN A 62 -1.00 8.83 7.78
N ALA A 63 0.32 8.89 8.02
CA ALA A 63 1.18 7.72 8.09
C ALA A 63 0.79 6.74 9.22
N GLN A 64 0.42 7.26 10.39
CA GLN A 64 -0.11 6.44 11.49
C GLN A 64 -1.43 5.75 11.11
N ASN A 65 -2.32 6.45 10.38
CA ASN A 65 -3.55 5.83 9.89
C ASN A 65 -3.27 4.78 8.81
N LEU A 66 -2.29 5.02 7.94
CA LEU A 66 -1.85 4.05 6.93
C LEU A 66 -1.28 2.79 7.58
N GLU A 67 -0.43 2.93 8.59
CA GLU A 67 0.11 1.79 9.35
C GLU A 67 -1.02 0.93 9.95
N LYS A 68 -2.04 1.55 10.54
CA LYS A 68 -3.22 0.83 11.04
C LYS A 68 -3.95 0.06 9.95
N ILE A 69 -4.03 0.60 8.73
CA ILE A 69 -4.63 -0.12 7.60
C ILE A 69 -3.83 -1.39 7.31
N PHE A 70 -2.51 -1.29 7.15
CA PHE A 70 -1.65 -2.46 6.94
C PHE A 70 -1.80 -3.48 8.06
N PHE A 71 -1.75 -3.03 9.31
CA PHE A 71 -1.90 -3.90 10.48
C PHE A 71 -3.24 -4.63 10.47
N ASN A 72 -4.34 -3.91 10.23
CA ASN A 72 -5.68 -4.51 10.22
C ASN A 72 -5.85 -5.51 9.08
N ILE A 73 -5.35 -5.22 7.88
CA ILE A 73 -5.39 -6.19 6.77
C ILE A 73 -4.64 -7.46 7.16
N LYS A 74 -3.40 -7.33 7.69
CA LYS A 74 -2.60 -8.49 8.11
C LYS A 74 -3.29 -9.28 9.23
N LYS A 75 -3.87 -8.60 10.22
CA LYS A 75 -4.57 -9.22 11.34
C LYS A 75 -5.82 -10.01 10.94
N HIS A 76 -6.59 -9.50 9.97
CA HIS A 76 -7.85 -10.10 9.54
C HIS A 76 -7.70 -11.07 8.35
N SER A 77 -6.51 -11.14 7.76
CA SER A 77 -6.21 -12.06 6.67
C SER A 77 -5.64 -13.38 7.21
N LYS A 78 -6.00 -14.50 6.57
CA LYS A 78 -5.33 -15.79 6.79
C LYS A 78 -3.98 -15.89 6.05
N THR A 79 -3.64 -14.87 5.26
CA THR A 79 -2.45 -14.82 4.43
C THR A 79 -1.28 -14.18 5.18
N THR A 80 -0.12 -14.83 5.15
CA THR A 80 1.13 -14.23 5.64
C THR A 80 1.71 -13.31 4.57
N TYR A 81 1.91 -12.04 4.90
CA TYR A 81 2.51 -11.07 4.00
C TYR A 81 3.98 -10.85 4.33
N ASN A 82 4.84 -11.10 3.36
CA ASN A 82 6.29 -10.94 3.52
C ASN A 82 6.70 -9.47 3.46
N GLU A 83 6.05 -8.67 2.64
CA GLU A 83 6.44 -7.28 2.37
C GLU A 83 5.21 -6.37 2.29
N SER A 84 5.34 -5.17 2.86
CA SER A 84 4.32 -4.12 2.81
C SER A 84 4.81 -2.95 1.98
N ILE A 85 4.04 -2.55 0.97
CA ILE A 85 4.41 -1.48 0.06
C ILE A 85 3.32 -0.41 0.01
N PHE A 86 3.73 0.85 0.14
CA PHE A 86 2.86 2.01 0.04
C PHE A 86 3.23 2.89 -1.16
N PHE A 87 2.35 2.91 -2.15
CA PHE A 87 2.42 3.82 -3.29
C PHE A 87 1.64 5.10 -3.00
N HIS A 88 2.23 6.26 -3.30
CA HIS A 88 1.58 7.54 -3.07
C HIS A 88 1.78 8.55 -4.21
N GLN A 89 0.71 9.27 -4.55
CA GLN A 89 0.78 10.39 -5.50
C GLN A 89 1.17 11.72 -4.84
N ALA A 90 0.72 11.94 -3.60
CA ALA A 90 1.04 13.15 -2.85
C ALA A 90 2.48 13.19 -2.34
N LEU A 91 3.00 14.40 -2.13
CA LEU A 91 4.23 14.61 -1.37
C LEU A 91 4.09 14.05 0.05
N ILE A 92 5.09 13.29 0.50
CA ILE A 92 5.19 12.79 1.87
C ILE A 92 6.23 13.60 2.65
N CYS A 93 5.91 14.02 3.87
CA CYS A 93 6.91 14.68 4.71
C CYS A 93 7.94 13.66 5.24
N SER A 94 9.17 14.11 5.49
CA SER A 94 10.27 13.25 5.97
C SER A 94 9.90 12.48 7.24
N LYS A 95 9.23 13.15 8.20
CA LYS A 95 8.75 12.51 9.45
C LYS A 95 7.77 11.36 9.16
N ALA A 96 6.84 11.54 8.22
CA ALA A 96 5.88 10.51 7.83
C ALA A 96 6.55 9.34 7.12
N LYS A 97 7.48 9.62 6.20
CA LYS A 97 8.26 8.60 5.49
C LYS A 97 9.10 7.77 6.45
N ASN A 98 9.83 8.41 7.35
CA ASN A 98 10.67 7.73 8.34
C ASN A 98 9.83 6.85 9.27
N TYR A 99 8.64 7.33 9.67
CA TYR A 99 7.72 6.53 10.47
C TYR A 99 7.26 5.26 9.72
N LEU A 100 6.84 5.37 8.45
CA LEU A 100 6.42 4.20 7.67
C LEU A 100 7.56 3.19 7.47
N ASN A 101 8.76 3.69 7.15
CA ASN A 101 9.94 2.82 7.01
C ASN A 101 10.27 2.09 8.32
N SER A 102 10.14 2.74 9.47
CA SER A 102 10.33 2.11 10.80
C SER A 102 9.30 1.01 11.13
N LYS A 103 8.23 0.92 10.33
CA LYS A 103 7.17 -0.08 10.42
C LYS A 103 7.26 -1.11 9.29
N GLU A 104 8.42 -1.19 8.64
CA GLU A 104 8.69 -2.12 7.54
C GLU A 104 7.74 -1.92 6.36
N ILE A 105 7.28 -0.68 6.15
CA ILE A 105 6.45 -0.28 5.01
C ILE A 105 7.32 0.51 4.04
N THR A 106 7.66 -0.10 2.91
CA THR A 106 8.43 0.55 1.84
C THR A 106 7.55 1.54 1.10
N THR A 107 8.07 2.74 0.82
CA THR A 107 7.29 3.82 0.20
C THR A 107 7.79 4.18 -1.20
N TYR A 108 6.87 4.35 -2.15
CA TYR A 108 7.16 4.78 -3.52
C TYR A 108 6.25 5.93 -3.94
N ALA A 109 6.84 7.00 -4.46
CA ALA A 109 6.11 8.11 -5.05
C ALA A 109 5.85 7.82 -6.52
N PHE A 110 4.62 7.96 -7.01
CA PHE A 110 4.27 7.83 -8.43
C PHE A 110 3.50 9.06 -8.90
N MET A 111 3.69 9.48 -10.15
CA MET A 111 2.99 10.63 -10.74
C MET A 111 1.65 10.22 -11.37
#